data_AF-A0A545TUV3-F1
#
_entry.id   AF-A0A545TUV3-F1
#
_cell.length_a   1.000
_cell.length_b   1.000
_cell.length_c   1.000
_cell.angle_alpha   90.00
_cell.angle_beta   90.00
_cell.angle_gamma   90.00
#
_symmetry.space_group_name_H-M   'P 1'
#
loop_
_entity.id
_entity.type
_entity.pdbx_description
1 polymer ?
#
loop_
_entity_poly.entity_id
_entity_poly.type
_entity_poly.pdbx_seq_one_letter_code
_entity_poly.pdbx_strand_id
1 'polypeptide(L)'
;MFDTMSDFHFLRPWWLAALVPACALIWLLQRQSRTATSWADLIAPELLQHLLAGTLSKRQQLPFWALGLAWLITAVALAGPTWEKLPQPVHKTESALVILLDLSPSMLAQDLKPSRLVRAKHKLTDLLNKRVEGVTALVAYAGEAHVVTPLTDDTRTIDSLLPALHPSVMPLSGSNTEMAVELALQLFDDAGIRRGRLLLVTDGVEPEARATVKERLRDGRFTLSVMSVGTDEGAPIPLGNGGFAKDRQGGIVVARVGSGQLRDMAQALGGVYTPLLPTDADIKRLSEPPLPFADDTRELQREFDTWNDLGAYLALLLLPLAALSFRRGWLLAVTLVTVPLLQPAPARADLWDDLWQRPDQQGQESLQRGDAEAAAQQFRDHRWRGSAHYRSGNYEAAAEAFANGDRAGDAYNRGNALAQAGQLDAALEAYREALEKDPQLEAARHNAEIVEALKKQQEQQQNQNQQGGQDQTDGEQQQSDGGQAGQQQSQQQSQGQPSQDGQPPQGGSQPQNPAPDEAGRQRQEQTPAGEQPPPASGAESKADSQAQQAAGELQPEDGEDQAGTVSTASGTGDSEREQALEQWLRQIPDDPSGLLRQKFQHQYRQRRKEYRAGIWQPPENKANKRW
;
A
#
# COMPACT_ATOMS: atom_id res chain seq x y z
N MET A 1 -34.07 27.60 -7.85
CA MET A 1 -33.39 28.12 -9.05
C MET A 1 -32.50 29.34 -8.78
N PHE A 2 -32.51 29.93 -7.56
CA PHE A 2 -31.65 31.08 -7.21
C PHE A 2 -30.45 30.74 -6.30
N ASP A 3 -30.35 29.52 -5.75
CA ASP A 3 -29.18 29.08 -4.96
C ASP A 3 -27.93 28.75 -5.80
N THR A 4 -28.04 28.62 -7.13
CA THR A 4 -26.90 28.23 -7.98
C THR A 4 -25.90 29.36 -8.23
N MET A 5 -26.18 30.59 -7.80
CA MET A 5 -25.26 31.73 -7.98
C MET A 5 -24.37 32.00 -6.76
N SER A 6 -24.64 31.44 -5.58
CA SER A 6 -23.74 31.60 -4.42
C SER A 6 -22.40 30.88 -4.61
N ASP A 7 -22.40 29.81 -5.42
CA ASP A 7 -21.29 28.86 -5.53
C ASP A 7 -20.42 29.11 -6.78
N PHE A 8 -20.76 30.12 -7.58
CA PHE A 8 -20.03 30.45 -8.80
C PHE A 8 -18.64 31.01 -8.46
N HIS A 9 -17.60 30.32 -8.92
CA HIS A 9 -16.23 30.83 -8.88
C HIS A 9 -15.40 30.26 -10.03
N PHE A 10 -14.19 30.79 -10.17
CA PHE A 10 -13.20 30.26 -11.10
C PHE A 10 -12.22 29.37 -10.34
N LEU A 11 -11.98 28.16 -10.85
CA LEU A 11 -10.96 27.27 -10.32
C LEU A 11 -9.55 27.86 -10.47
N ARG A 12 -9.34 28.68 -11.52
CA ARG A 12 -8.03 29.20 -11.92
C ARG A 12 -8.09 30.67 -12.35
N PRO A 13 -8.44 31.61 -11.46
CA PRO A 13 -8.77 33.00 -11.82
C PRO A 13 -7.60 33.77 -12.47
N TRP A 14 -6.35 33.36 -12.25
CA TRP A 14 -5.17 34.00 -12.83
C TRP A 14 -5.14 33.95 -14.37
N TRP A 15 -5.85 33.01 -15.02
CA TRP A 15 -5.98 32.98 -16.47
C TRP A 15 -6.70 34.20 -17.06
N LEU A 16 -7.50 34.92 -16.26
CA LEU A 16 -8.10 36.19 -16.68
C LEU A 16 -7.05 37.28 -16.93
N ALA A 17 -5.85 37.19 -16.33
CA ALA A 17 -4.75 38.10 -16.62
C ALA A 17 -4.28 37.99 -18.08
N ALA A 18 -4.56 36.87 -18.77
CA ALA A 18 -4.28 36.69 -20.19
C ALA A 18 -5.09 37.65 -21.10
N LEU A 19 -6.11 38.35 -20.58
CA LEU A 19 -6.83 39.39 -21.31
C LEU A 19 -5.99 40.66 -21.53
N VAL A 20 -5.04 40.96 -20.65
CA VAL A 20 -4.16 42.14 -20.77
C VAL A 20 -3.26 42.05 -22.02
N PRO A 21 -2.48 40.97 -22.24
CA PRO A 21 -1.74 40.82 -23.48
C PRO A 21 -2.65 40.70 -24.70
N ALA A 22 -3.90 40.26 -24.54
CA ALA A 22 -4.90 40.24 -25.60
C ALA A 22 -5.26 41.63 -26.11
N CYS A 23 -5.62 42.52 -25.21
CA CYS A 23 -5.89 43.91 -25.55
C CYS A 23 -4.65 44.59 -26.16
N ALA A 24 -3.45 44.32 -25.62
CA ALA A 24 -2.20 44.87 -26.14
C ALA A 24 -1.90 44.41 -27.57
N LEU A 25 -2.07 43.11 -27.87
CA LEU A 25 -1.83 42.55 -29.20
C LEU A 25 -2.83 43.12 -30.22
N ILE A 26 -4.12 43.17 -29.88
CA ILE A 26 -5.16 43.75 -30.75
C ILE A 26 -4.85 45.23 -31.04
N TRP A 27 -4.45 46.00 -30.03
CA TRP A 27 -4.06 47.40 -30.19
C TRP A 27 -2.84 47.58 -31.10
N LEU A 28 -1.78 46.77 -30.93
CA LEU A 28 -0.59 46.78 -31.78
C LEU A 28 -0.92 46.43 -33.24
N LEU A 29 -1.75 45.42 -33.47
CA LEU A 29 -2.19 45.01 -34.81
C LEU A 29 -3.06 46.08 -35.50
N GLN A 30 -3.91 46.79 -34.74
CA GLN A 30 -4.65 47.95 -35.24
C GLN A 30 -3.73 49.12 -35.60
N ARG A 31 -2.64 49.34 -34.86
CA ARG A 31 -1.65 50.40 -35.12
C ARG A 31 -0.78 50.10 -36.34
N GLN A 32 -0.28 48.88 -36.51
CA GLN A 32 0.51 48.47 -37.69
C GLN A 32 -0.28 48.54 -39.00
N SER A 33 -1.59 48.28 -38.93
CA SER A 33 -2.43 48.38 -40.12
C SER A 33 -2.73 49.84 -40.51
N ARG A 34 -2.46 50.84 -39.65
CA ARG A 34 -2.51 52.28 -39.99
C ARG A 34 -1.25 52.76 -40.74
N THR A 35 -0.12 52.09 -40.61
CA THR A 35 1.12 52.45 -41.33
C THR A 35 1.08 52.15 -42.83
N ALA A 36 0.23 51.22 -43.29
CA ALA A 36 -0.03 51.00 -44.72
C ALA A 36 -0.75 52.20 -45.40
N THR A 37 -1.22 53.17 -44.63
CA THR A 37 -1.88 54.40 -45.11
C THR A 37 -0.88 55.55 -45.35
N SER A 38 0.40 55.38 -45.00
CA SER A 38 1.45 56.41 -45.20
C SER A 38 1.67 56.80 -46.67
N TRP A 39 1.34 55.93 -47.62
CA TRP A 39 1.43 56.22 -49.06
C TRP A 39 0.26 57.07 -49.57
N ALA A 40 -0.88 57.06 -48.86
CA ALA A 40 -2.05 57.87 -49.20
C ALA A 40 -1.92 59.33 -48.74
N ASP A 41 -1.06 59.60 -47.75
CA ASP A 41 -0.76 60.96 -47.28
C ASP A 41 0.31 61.67 -48.13
N LEU A 42 1.10 60.92 -48.92
CA LEU A 42 2.23 61.43 -49.72
C LEU A 42 1.93 61.55 -51.23
N ILE A 43 0.85 60.93 -51.71
CA ILE A 43 0.51 60.85 -53.14
C ILE A 43 -0.90 61.39 -53.36
N ALA A 44 -1.07 62.27 -54.35
CA ALA A 44 -2.37 62.84 -54.68
C ALA A 44 -3.37 61.71 -55.05
N PRO A 45 -4.61 61.73 -54.52
CA PRO A 45 -5.56 60.62 -54.59
C PRO A 45 -5.94 60.19 -56.02
N GLU A 46 -5.82 61.11 -56.98
CA GLU A 46 -6.14 60.89 -58.40
C GLU A 46 -5.15 59.96 -59.13
N LEU A 47 -3.89 59.94 -58.68
CA LEU A 47 -2.80 59.14 -59.24
C LEU A 47 -2.72 57.74 -58.61
N LEU A 48 -3.27 57.57 -57.41
CA LEU A 48 -3.16 56.36 -56.60
C LEU A 48 -3.94 55.17 -57.23
N GLN A 49 -5.01 55.45 -57.96
CA GLN A 49 -5.81 54.44 -58.67
C GLN A 49 -5.11 53.83 -59.90
N HIS A 50 -4.11 54.51 -60.47
CA HIS A 50 -3.41 54.06 -61.68
C HIS A 50 -2.04 53.41 -61.39
N LEU A 51 -1.49 53.62 -60.18
CA LEU A 51 -0.18 53.08 -59.77
C LEU A 51 -0.28 51.76 -59.00
N LEU A 52 -1.45 51.42 -58.44
CA LEU A 52 -1.66 50.18 -57.69
C LEU A 52 -2.47 49.18 -58.54
N ALA A 53 -1.81 48.12 -59.00
CA ALA A 53 -2.49 46.96 -59.57
C ALA A 53 -3.17 46.16 -58.45
N GLY A 54 -4.37 46.57 -58.07
CA GLY A 54 -5.21 45.91 -57.07
C GLY A 54 -6.17 46.89 -56.42
N THR A 55 -7.45 46.53 -56.36
CA THR A 55 -8.45 47.31 -55.62
C THR A 55 -7.95 47.57 -54.20
N LEU A 56 -8.04 48.81 -53.71
CA LEU A 56 -7.88 49.15 -52.29
C LEU A 56 -8.94 48.36 -51.49
N SER A 57 -8.61 47.10 -51.18
CA SER A 57 -9.57 46.15 -50.63
C SER A 57 -10.01 46.69 -49.27
N LYS A 58 -11.33 46.90 -49.09
CA LYS A 58 -11.91 47.34 -47.83
C LYS A 58 -11.33 46.47 -46.71
N ARG A 59 -10.54 47.13 -45.87
CA ARG A 59 -9.81 46.56 -44.73
C ARG A 59 -10.77 45.72 -43.88
N GLN A 60 -10.72 44.40 -44.02
CA GLN A 60 -11.55 43.51 -43.21
C GLN A 60 -11.03 43.56 -41.78
N GLN A 61 -11.73 44.30 -40.91
CA GLN A 61 -11.45 44.32 -39.47
C GLN A 61 -12.00 43.08 -38.74
N LEU A 62 -12.87 42.31 -39.41
CA LEU A 62 -13.48 41.06 -38.92
C LEU A 62 -12.49 40.07 -38.26
N PRO A 63 -11.32 39.73 -38.84
CA PRO A 63 -10.40 38.76 -38.24
C PRO A 63 -9.78 39.22 -36.92
N PHE A 64 -9.59 40.54 -36.70
CA PHE A 64 -9.04 41.04 -35.43
C PHE A 64 -10.06 40.92 -34.30
N TRP A 65 -11.33 41.20 -34.58
CA TRP A 65 -12.42 41.00 -33.62
C TRP A 65 -12.67 39.51 -33.36
N ALA A 66 -12.58 38.66 -34.38
CA ALA A 66 -12.67 37.20 -34.22
C ALA A 66 -11.53 36.63 -33.36
N LEU A 67 -10.29 37.11 -33.56
CA LEU A 67 -9.14 36.72 -32.74
C LEU A 67 -9.30 37.17 -31.28
N GLY A 68 -9.78 38.40 -31.05
CA GLY A 68 -10.05 38.90 -29.71
C GLY A 68 -11.15 38.13 -28.99
N LEU A 69 -12.22 37.78 -29.71
CA LEU A 69 -13.31 36.97 -29.18
C LEU A 69 -12.84 35.54 -28.86
N ALA A 70 -12.03 34.92 -29.74
CA ALA A 70 -11.45 33.61 -29.49
C ALA A 70 -10.55 33.63 -28.24
N TRP A 71 -9.70 34.65 -28.09
CA TRP A 71 -8.83 34.75 -26.92
C TRP A 71 -9.62 34.97 -25.62
N LEU A 72 -10.68 35.79 -25.65
CA LEU A 72 -11.58 35.97 -24.50
C LEU A 72 -12.20 34.63 -24.08
N ILE A 73 -12.75 33.87 -25.02
CA ILE A 73 -13.34 32.55 -24.77
C ILE A 73 -12.31 31.60 -24.18
N THR A 74 -11.08 31.56 -24.72
CA THR A 74 -10.00 30.72 -24.19
C THR A 74 -9.60 31.12 -22.76
N ALA A 75 -9.49 32.41 -22.47
CA ALA A 75 -9.12 32.89 -21.14
C ALA A 75 -10.17 32.51 -20.09
N VAL A 76 -11.46 32.64 -20.43
CA VAL A 76 -12.57 32.24 -19.55
C VAL A 76 -12.65 30.72 -19.43
N ALA A 77 -12.45 29.97 -20.51
CA ALA A 77 -12.41 28.50 -20.48
C ALA A 77 -11.29 27.98 -19.57
N LEU A 78 -10.09 28.55 -19.67
CA LEU A 78 -8.94 28.16 -18.83
C LEU A 78 -9.07 28.60 -17.37
N ALA A 79 -9.83 29.68 -17.11
CA ALA A 79 -10.15 30.09 -15.75
C ALA A 79 -11.05 29.07 -15.02
N GLY A 80 -11.71 28.18 -15.77
CA GLY A 80 -12.48 27.07 -15.23
C GLY A 80 -13.68 27.53 -14.39
N PRO A 81 -14.71 28.14 -14.99
CA PRO A 81 -15.93 28.51 -14.28
C PRO A 81 -16.61 27.25 -13.75
N THR A 82 -17.01 27.28 -12.49
CA THR A 82 -17.68 26.15 -11.83
C THR A 82 -18.82 26.64 -10.95
N TRP A 83 -19.88 25.84 -10.88
CA TRP A 83 -21.05 26.06 -10.03
C TRP A 83 -21.76 24.75 -9.65
N GLU A 84 -21.11 23.60 -9.87
CA GLU A 84 -21.64 22.26 -9.62
C GLU A 84 -20.56 21.41 -8.94
N LYS A 85 -20.94 20.64 -7.91
CA LYS A 85 -20.07 19.71 -7.20
C LYS A 85 -20.40 18.28 -7.64
N LEU A 86 -19.38 17.47 -7.92
CA LEU A 86 -19.52 16.06 -8.24
C LEU A 86 -19.15 15.23 -6.99
N PRO A 87 -20.09 14.44 -6.42
CA PRO A 87 -19.78 13.51 -5.35
C PRO A 87 -18.95 12.36 -5.92
N GLN A 88 -17.70 12.23 -5.50
CA GLN A 88 -16.85 11.12 -5.93
C GLN A 88 -16.86 10.03 -4.84
N PRO A 89 -17.32 8.79 -5.13
CA PRO A 89 -17.33 7.72 -4.15
C PRO A 89 -15.90 7.26 -3.87
N VAL A 90 -15.45 7.43 -2.62
CA VAL A 90 -14.21 6.82 -2.14
C VAL A 90 -14.55 5.45 -1.59
N HIS A 91 -14.26 4.39 -2.36
CA HIS A 91 -14.33 3.02 -1.86
C HIS A 91 -13.27 2.84 -0.78
N LYS A 92 -13.71 2.70 0.48
CA LYS A 92 -12.85 2.26 1.58
C LYS A 92 -13.25 0.83 1.94
N THR A 93 -12.26 -0.05 2.05
CA THR A 93 -12.49 -1.44 2.48
C THR A 93 -12.97 -1.44 3.93
N GLU A 94 -14.18 -1.95 4.21
CA GLU A 94 -14.69 -2.13 5.57
C GLU A 94 -13.96 -3.31 6.26
N SER A 95 -12.67 -3.13 6.55
CA SER A 95 -11.99 -4.03 7.48
C SER A 95 -12.35 -3.59 8.90
N ALA A 96 -13.20 -4.35 9.59
CA ALA A 96 -13.54 -4.11 10.99
C ALA A 96 -12.74 -5.06 11.89
N LEU A 97 -12.04 -4.52 12.88
CA LEU A 97 -11.21 -5.27 13.82
C LEU A 97 -11.59 -4.92 15.26
N VAL A 98 -11.90 -5.92 16.08
CA VAL A 98 -12.02 -5.73 17.53
C VAL A 98 -10.86 -6.46 18.21
N ILE A 99 -10.01 -5.69 18.90
CA ILE A 99 -8.89 -6.22 19.67
C ILE A 99 -9.37 -6.53 21.09
N LEU A 100 -9.18 -7.78 21.52
CA LEU A 100 -9.47 -8.26 22.87
C LEU A 100 -8.14 -8.41 23.62
N LEU A 101 -7.83 -7.45 24.49
CA LEU A 101 -6.60 -7.46 25.28
C LEU A 101 -6.85 -8.03 26.68
N ASP A 102 -6.13 -9.10 27.00
CA ASP A 102 -6.13 -9.70 28.33
C ASP A 102 -5.37 -8.83 29.35
N LEU A 103 -6.03 -8.50 30.45
CA LEU A 103 -5.48 -7.77 31.61
C LEU A 103 -5.56 -8.61 32.90
N SER A 104 -5.56 -9.93 32.78
CA SER A 104 -5.40 -10.84 33.91
C SER A 104 -4.01 -10.72 34.55
N PRO A 105 -3.85 -11.11 35.84
CA PRO A 105 -2.56 -11.08 36.52
C PRO A 105 -1.44 -11.83 35.80
N SER A 106 -1.73 -12.90 35.05
CA SER A 106 -0.73 -13.71 34.33
C SER A 106 0.02 -12.92 33.26
N MET A 107 -0.59 -11.88 32.70
CA MET A 107 0.03 -10.94 31.77
C MET A 107 1.13 -10.06 32.41
N LEU A 108 1.32 -10.13 33.74
CA LEU A 108 2.46 -9.50 34.43
C LEU A 108 3.71 -10.37 34.47
N ALA A 109 3.63 -11.65 34.07
CA ALA A 109 4.78 -12.53 34.00
C ALA A 109 5.88 -11.97 33.07
N GLN A 110 7.14 -12.33 33.37
CA GLN A 110 8.33 -11.73 32.76
C GLN A 110 9.21 -12.72 31.98
N ASP A 111 8.63 -13.81 31.51
CA ASP A 111 9.24 -14.67 30.47
C ASP A 111 9.55 -13.86 29.20
N LEU A 112 8.75 -12.84 28.91
CA LEU A 112 9.05 -11.79 27.93
C LEU A 112 9.34 -10.48 28.65
N LYS A 113 10.60 -10.00 28.62
CA LYS A 113 11.00 -8.75 29.28
C LYS A 113 10.46 -7.52 28.57
N PRO A 114 9.94 -6.48 29.26
CA PRO A 114 9.88 -6.36 30.71
C PRO A 114 8.71 -7.15 31.34
N SER A 115 7.56 -7.23 30.69
CA SER A 115 6.47 -8.17 31.00
C SER A 115 5.66 -8.50 29.74
N ARG A 116 4.87 -9.58 29.79
CA ARG A 116 3.95 -9.98 28.71
C ARG A 116 3.05 -8.83 28.27
N LEU A 117 2.40 -8.14 29.21
CA LEU A 117 1.50 -7.01 28.92
C LEU A 117 2.22 -5.86 28.23
N VAL A 118 3.41 -5.49 28.67
CA VAL A 118 4.17 -4.39 28.04
C VAL A 118 4.55 -4.77 26.61
N ARG A 119 4.96 -6.03 26.38
CA ARG A 119 5.25 -6.53 25.03
C ARG A 119 4.01 -6.58 24.14
N ALA A 120 2.88 -7.01 24.68
CA ALA A 120 1.60 -7.01 23.99
C ALA A 120 1.21 -5.59 23.57
N LYS A 121 1.33 -4.59 24.47
CA LYS A 121 1.05 -3.19 24.15
C LYS A 121 1.94 -2.65 23.02
N HIS A 122 3.26 -2.86 23.10
CA HIS A 122 4.17 -2.42 22.04
C HIS A 122 3.81 -3.06 20.69
N LYS A 123 3.51 -4.36 20.69
CA LYS A 123 3.11 -5.07 19.48
C LYS A 123 1.76 -4.57 18.94
N LEU A 124 0.83 -4.19 19.81
CA LEU A 124 -0.43 -3.56 19.41
C LEU A 124 -0.22 -2.16 18.83
N THR A 125 0.68 -1.34 19.38
CA THR A 125 1.09 -0.07 18.78
C THR A 125 1.65 -0.28 17.37
N ASP A 126 2.51 -1.28 17.17
CA ASP A 126 3.04 -1.62 15.84
C ASP A 126 1.94 -2.06 14.86
N LEU A 127 0.96 -2.84 15.33
CA LEU A 127 -0.21 -3.25 14.55
C LEU A 127 -1.07 -2.04 14.14
N LEU A 128 -1.37 -1.15 15.09
CA LEU A 128 -2.19 0.04 14.87
C LEU A 128 -1.53 1.02 13.89
N ASN A 129 -0.20 1.19 13.99
CA ASN A 129 0.56 2.06 13.09
C ASN A 129 0.58 1.57 11.64
N LYS A 130 0.49 0.25 11.42
CA LYS A 130 0.43 -0.35 10.07
C LYS A 130 -0.97 -0.36 9.47
N ARG A 131 -1.99 -0.09 10.28
CA ARG A 131 -3.39 -0.18 9.87
C ARG A 131 -3.90 1.16 9.34
N VAL A 132 -3.68 1.39 8.05
CA VAL A 132 -4.05 2.65 7.36
C VAL A 132 -5.56 2.72 7.05
N GLU A 133 -6.23 1.58 6.91
CA GLU A 133 -7.64 1.49 6.50
C GLU A 133 -8.50 0.62 7.45
N GLY A 134 -9.80 0.92 7.44
CA GLY A 134 -10.83 0.23 8.23
C GLY A 134 -11.00 0.78 9.64
N VAL A 135 -11.96 0.23 10.39
CA VAL A 135 -12.26 0.63 11.77
C VAL A 135 -11.71 -0.38 12.78
N THR A 136 -11.21 0.11 13.92
CA THR A 136 -10.70 -0.71 15.03
C THR A 136 -11.39 -0.35 16.33
N ALA A 137 -11.72 -1.34 17.14
CA ALA A 137 -12.13 -1.17 18.53
C ALA A 137 -11.16 -1.88 19.46
N LEU A 138 -11.09 -1.42 20.71
CA LEU A 138 -10.28 -2.04 21.75
C LEU A 138 -11.15 -2.38 22.96
N VAL A 139 -11.17 -3.66 23.30
CA VAL A 139 -11.82 -4.22 24.49
C VAL A 139 -10.73 -4.74 25.41
N ALA A 140 -10.77 -4.31 26.67
CA ALA A 140 -9.92 -4.84 27.72
C ALA A 140 -10.73 -5.77 28.60
N TYR A 141 -10.17 -6.94 28.95
CA TYR A 141 -10.88 -7.89 29.80
C TYR A 141 -9.99 -8.52 30.87
N ALA A 142 -10.63 -8.88 31.98
CA ALA A 142 -10.07 -9.67 33.07
C ALA A 142 -11.22 -10.53 33.61
N GLY A 143 -11.65 -10.40 34.87
CA GLY A 143 -12.85 -11.08 35.37
C GLY A 143 -14.15 -10.61 34.70
N GLU A 144 -14.14 -9.40 34.15
CA GLU A 144 -15.18 -8.82 33.27
C GLU A 144 -14.53 -8.11 32.07
N ALA A 145 -15.30 -7.82 31.04
CA ALA A 145 -14.85 -7.09 29.85
C ALA A 145 -15.45 -5.67 29.77
N HIS A 146 -14.66 -4.73 29.26
CA HIS A 146 -15.03 -3.33 29.08
C HIS A 146 -14.50 -2.75 27.76
N VAL A 147 -15.29 -1.88 27.13
CA VAL A 147 -14.89 -1.15 25.94
C VAL A 147 -13.94 0.00 26.32
N VAL A 148 -12.70 -0.08 25.86
CA VAL A 148 -11.73 1.01 25.94
C VAL A 148 -12.11 2.07 24.90
N THR A 149 -12.18 1.64 23.64
CA THR A 149 -12.54 2.46 22.49
C THR A 149 -13.52 1.71 21.60
N PRO A 150 -14.66 2.33 21.18
CA PRO A 150 -15.56 1.74 20.18
C PRO A 150 -14.88 1.69 18.80
N LEU A 151 -15.58 1.16 17.80
CA LEU A 151 -15.07 1.11 16.42
C LEU A 151 -14.80 2.53 15.90
N THR A 152 -13.55 2.80 15.56
CA THR A 152 -13.09 4.10 15.04
C THR A 152 -12.02 3.92 13.95
N ASP A 153 -11.94 4.85 13.01
CA ASP A 153 -10.83 4.95 12.05
C ASP A 153 -9.60 5.69 12.64
N ASP A 154 -9.73 6.26 13.85
CA ASP A 154 -8.63 6.94 14.55
C ASP A 154 -7.82 5.98 15.43
N THR A 155 -6.80 5.37 14.84
CA THR A 155 -5.86 4.49 15.55
C THR A 155 -5.00 5.23 16.57
N ARG A 156 -4.80 6.54 16.44
CA ARG A 156 -3.99 7.34 17.38
C ARG A 156 -4.69 7.49 18.73
N THR A 157 -6.02 7.61 18.73
CA THR A 157 -6.80 7.60 19.97
C THR A 157 -6.61 6.28 20.72
N ILE A 158 -6.64 5.14 20.02
CA ILE A 158 -6.40 3.82 20.64
C ILE A 158 -4.97 3.74 21.20
N ASP A 159 -3.98 4.17 20.43
CA ASP A 159 -2.57 4.16 20.84
C ASP A 159 -2.32 5.02 22.09
N SER A 160 -2.98 6.18 22.20
CA SER A 160 -2.88 7.05 23.39
C SER A 160 -3.44 6.41 24.67
N LEU A 161 -4.39 5.48 24.54
CA LEU A 161 -5.04 4.81 25.68
C LEU A 161 -4.35 3.49 26.07
N LEU A 162 -3.58 2.87 25.18
CA LEU A 162 -2.87 1.61 25.45
C LEU A 162 -1.94 1.67 26.69
N PRO A 163 -1.13 2.73 26.89
CA PRO A 163 -0.24 2.83 28.05
C PRO A 163 -0.99 2.74 29.39
N ALA A 164 -2.22 3.27 29.46
CA ALA A 164 -3.06 3.31 30.64
C ALA A 164 -3.61 1.95 31.10
N LEU A 165 -3.58 0.94 30.23
CA LEU A 165 -4.18 -0.37 30.49
C LEU A 165 -3.31 -1.21 31.42
N HIS A 166 -3.78 -1.51 32.62
CA HIS A 166 -3.06 -2.35 33.59
C HIS A 166 -4.06 -3.19 34.37
N PRO A 167 -3.72 -4.40 34.85
CA PRO A 167 -4.65 -5.23 35.64
C PRO A 167 -5.32 -4.48 36.80
N SER A 168 -4.65 -3.49 37.40
CA SER A 168 -5.20 -2.66 38.49
C SER A 168 -6.29 -1.66 38.08
N VAL A 169 -6.52 -1.42 36.79
CA VAL A 169 -7.65 -0.59 36.33
C VAL A 169 -8.95 -1.40 36.26
N MET A 170 -8.85 -2.73 36.25
CA MET A 170 -9.99 -3.63 36.15
C MET A 170 -10.69 -3.78 37.50
N PRO A 171 -12.03 -3.63 37.57
CA PRO A 171 -12.77 -3.78 38.83
C PRO A 171 -12.76 -5.20 39.39
N LEU A 172 -12.66 -6.20 38.52
CA LEU A 172 -12.69 -7.61 38.87
C LEU A 172 -11.51 -8.34 38.20
N SER A 173 -10.64 -8.91 39.01
CA SER A 173 -9.55 -9.78 38.54
C SER A 173 -10.11 -11.11 38.02
N GLY A 174 -9.40 -11.74 37.09
CA GLY A 174 -9.79 -13.00 36.45
C GLY A 174 -9.51 -12.99 34.96
N SER A 175 -10.11 -13.93 34.22
CA SER A 175 -10.04 -14.01 32.76
C SER A 175 -11.37 -14.53 32.20
N ASN A 176 -12.10 -13.64 31.51
CA ASN A 176 -13.45 -13.82 30.99
C ASN A 176 -13.47 -13.55 29.47
N THR A 177 -12.81 -14.43 28.73
CA THR A 177 -12.73 -14.35 27.27
C THR A 177 -14.12 -14.40 26.63
N GLU A 178 -15.07 -15.14 27.22
CA GLU A 178 -16.44 -15.24 26.73
C GLU A 178 -17.15 -13.88 26.72
N MET A 179 -17.06 -13.14 27.82
CA MET A 179 -17.66 -11.79 27.90
C MET A 179 -16.96 -10.80 26.95
N ALA A 180 -15.65 -10.95 26.75
CA ALA A 180 -14.91 -10.11 25.80
C ALA A 180 -15.38 -10.34 24.36
N VAL A 181 -15.62 -11.60 23.98
CA VAL A 181 -16.16 -11.96 22.67
C VAL A 181 -17.60 -11.46 22.51
N GLU A 182 -18.48 -11.63 23.50
CA GLU A 182 -19.85 -11.09 23.42
C GLU A 182 -19.86 -9.57 23.26
N LEU A 183 -19.01 -8.86 23.99
CA LEU A 183 -18.91 -7.40 23.88
C LEU A 183 -18.37 -6.96 22.51
N ALA A 184 -17.45 -7.74 21.91
CA ALA A 184 -17.01 -7.48 20.55
C ALA A 184 -18.13 -7.70 19.52
N LEU A 185 -18.96 -8.73 19.70
CA LEU A 185 -20.11 -8.98 18.83
C LEU A 185 -21.15 -7.86 18.95
N GLN A 186 -21.41 -7.37 20.16
CA GLN A 186 -22.26 -6.19 20.37
C GLN A 186 -21.73 -4.96 19.65
N LEU A 187 -20.41 -4.70 19.71
CA LEU A 187 -19.80 -3.58 18.99
C LEU A 187 -19.98 -3.69 17.46
N PHE A 188 -19.90 -4.90 16.90
CA PHE A 188 -20.16 -5.12 15.48
C PHE A 188 -21.64 -4.87 15.15
N ASP A 189 -22.56 -5.40 15.96
CA ASP A 189 -24.00 -5.25 15.76
C ASP A 189 -24.43 -3.77 15.85
N ASP A 190 -23.93 -3.03 16.86
CA ASP A 190 -24.20 -1.60 17.07
C ASP A 190 -23.71 -0.74 15.89
N ALA A 191 -22.59 -1.13 15.27
CA ALA A 191 -22.05 -0.46 14.09
C ALA A 191 -22.70 -0.92 12.77
N GLY A 192 -23.63 -1.89 12.82
CA GLY A 192 -24.26 -2.48 11.64
C GLY A 192 -23.30 -3.30 10.77
N ILE A 193 -22.19 -3.77 11.35
CA ILE A 193 -21.14 -4.53 10.67
C ILE A 193 -21.50 -6.02 10.72
N ARG A 194 -21.80 -6.59 9.55
CA ARG A 194 -22.25 -7.99 9.44
C ARG A 194 -21.12 -9.00 9.49
N ARG A 195 -19.89 -8.57 9.21
CA ARG A 195 -18.69 -9.40 9.09
C ARG A 195 -17.49 -8.63 9.63
N GLY A 196 -16.61 -9.30 10.37
CA GLY A 196 -15.46 -8.63 11.00
C GLY A 196 -14.45 -9.61 11.59
N ARG A 197 -13.35 -9.08 12.10
CA ARG A 197 -12.26 -9.86 12.70
C ARG A 197 -12.14 -9.55 14.18
N LEU A 198 -11.91 -10.58 14.98
CA LEU A 198 -11.50 -10.46 16.37
C LEU A 198 -10.01 -10.83 16.47
N LEU A 199 -9.24 -10.04 17.21
CA LEU A 199 -7.87 -10.38 17.58
C LEU A 199 -7.80 -10.55 19.10
N LEU A 200 -7.64 -11.80 19.54
CA LEU A 200 -7.43 -12.11 20.94
C LEU A 200 -5.94 -12.07 21.28
N VAL A 201 -5.56 -11.17 22.20
CA VAL A 201 -4.20 -11.04 22.71
C VAL A 201 -4.19 -11.51 24.16
N THR A 202 -3.70 -12.73 24.38
CA THR A 202 -3.77 -13.43 25.67
C THR A 202 -2.61 -14.40 25.84
N ASP A 203 -2.37 -14.89 27.04
CA ASP A 203 -1.48 -16.02 27.30
C ASP A 203 -2.21 -17.37 27.35
N GLY A 204 -3.54 -17.38 27.49
CA GLY A 204 -4.31 -18.63 27.56
C GLY A 204 -5.82 -18.45 27.61
N VAL A 205 -6.53 -19.51 27.26
CA VAL A 205 -8.00 -19.58 27.39
C VAL A 205 -8.38 -20.92 28.00
N GLU A 206 -9.13 -20.88 29.09
CA GLU A 206 -9.64 -22.07 29.78
C GLU A 206 -10.50 -22.96 28.86
N PRO A 207 -10.51 -24.29 29.04
CA PRO A 207 -11.24 -25.21 28.16
C PRO A 207 -12.74 -24.90 28.04
N GLU A 208 -13.41 -24.55 29.15
CA GLU A 208 -14.84 -24.18 29.16
C GLU A 208 -15.10 -22.90 28.36
N ALA A 209 -14.23 -21.89 28.51
CA ALA A 209 -14.32 -20.64 27.78
C ALA A 209 -14.12 -20.87 26.27
N ARG A 210 -13.10 -21.68 25.91
CA ARG A 210 -12.82 -22.04 24.51
C ARG A 210 -14.01 -22.73 23.84
N ALA A 211 -14.69 -23.65 24.54
CA ALA A 211 -15.87 -24.31 24.01
C ALA A 211 -17.02 -23.31 23.75
N THR A 212 -17.25 -22.40 24.70
CA THR A 212 -18.29 -21.37 24.60
C THR A 212 -18.01 -20.39 23.45
N VAL A 213 -16.77 -19.90 23.34
CA VAL A 213 -16.35 -19.00 22.25
C VAL A 213 -16.45 -19.69 20.89
N LYS A 214 -16.05 -20.97 20.81
CA LYS A 214 -16.21 -21.76 19.59
C LYS A 214 -17.66 -21.83 19.17
N GLU A 215 -18.57 -22.17 20.08
CA GLU A 215 -20.00 -22.23 19.79
C GLU A 215 -20.55 -20.88 19.33
N ARG A 216 -20.16 -19.79 20.03
CA ARG A 216 -20.68 -18.46 19.76
C ARG A 216 -20.30 -17.90 18.38
N LEU A 217 -19.13 -18.29 17.87
CA LEU A 217 -18.58 -17.83 16.59
C LEU A 217 -18.74 -18.86 15.46
N ARG A 218 -19.55 -19.89 15.64
CA ARG A 218 -19.80 -20.95 14.64
C ARG A 218 -20.38 -20.47 13.32
N ASP A 219 -21.12 -19.37 13.34
CA ASP A 219 -21.77 -18.80 12.15
C ASP A 219 -20.78 -18.41 11.04
N GLY A 220 -19.47 -18.31 11.34
CA GLY A 220 -18.43 -17.97 10.38
C GLY A 220 -18.46 -16.51 9.89
N ARG A 221 -19.40 -15.70 10.39
CA ARG A 221 -19.50 -14.26 10.10
C ARG A 221 -18.34 -13.45 10.66
N PHE A 222 -17.81 -13.88 11.79
CA PHE A 222 -16.71 -13.24 12.49
C PHE A 222 -15.58 -14.24 12.69
N THR A 223 -14.37 -13.88 12.29
CA THR A 223 -13.19 -14.73 12.45
C THR A 223 -12.40 -14.35 13.69
N LEU A 224 -11.85 -15.34 14.40
CA LEU A 224 -11.05 -15.11 15.61
C LEU A 224 -9.59 -15.48 15.38
N SER A 225 -8.73 -14.48 15.24
CA SER A 225 -7.29 -14.63 15.29
C SER A 225 -6.79 -14.54 16.72
N VAL A 226 -5.72 -15.27 17.04
CA VAL A 226 -5.15 -15.33 18.38
C VAL A 226 -3.66 -15.01 18.32
N MET A 227 -3.25 -13.98 19.06
CA MET A 227 -1.86 -13.67 19.35
C MET A 227 -1.55 -14.14 20.77
N SER A 228 -0.76 -15.20 20.90
CA SER A 228 -0.33 -15.68 22.21
C SER A 228 0.86 -14.86 22.74
N VAL A 229 0.84 -14.56 24.04
CA VAL A 229 1.89 -13.78 24.70
C VAL A 229 2.51 -14.59 25.83
N GLY A 230 3.79 -14.92 25.71
CA GLY A 230 4.54 -15.70 26.68
C GLY A 230 5.12 -16.98 26.10
N THR A 231 5.66 -17.85 26.96
CA THR A 231 6.30 -19.11 26.59
C THR A 231 5.54 -20.33 27.15
N ASP A 232 5.73 -21.48 26.52
CA ASP A 232 5.16 -22.75 26.98
C ASP A 232 5.81 -23.23 28.30
N GLU A 233 7.08 -22.85 28.54
CA GLU A 233 7.78 -23.09 29.82
C GLU A 233 7.11 -22.34 30.97
N GLY A 234 6.63 -21.13 30.67
CA GLY A 234 5.95 -20.24 31.59
C GLY A 234 6.88 -19.49 32.55
N ALA A 235 6.30 -18.56 33.31
CA ALA A 235 7.01 -17.80 34.32
C ALA A 235 6.12 -17.52 35.55
N PRO A 236 6.73 -17.33 36.73
CA PRO A 236 5.98 -16.94 37.91
C PRO A 236 5.47 -15.51 37.78
N ILE A 237 4.28 -15.25 38.33
CA ILE A 237 3.62 -13.94 38.23
C ILE A 237 4.15 -13.03 39.34
N PRO A 238 4.84 -11.92 39.05
CA PRO A 238 5.37 -11.02 40.07
C PRO A 238 4.26 -10.23 40.75
N LEU A 239 4.39 -10.02 42.05
CA LEU A 239 3.55 -9.09 42.83
C LEU A 239 4.32 -7.78 43.06
N GLY A 240 3.61 -6.65 43.05
CA GLY A 240 4.21 -5.31 43.16
C GLY A 240 4.95 -5.02 44.48
N ASN A 241 4.77 -5.86 45.50
CA ASN A 241 5.39 -5.74 46.82
C ASN A 241 6.64 -6.63 47.01
N GLY A 242 7.15 -7.24 45.93
CA GLY A 242 8.23 -8.22 46.00
C GLY A 242 7.70 -9.62 46.35
N GLY A 243 7.96 -10.58 45.46
CA GLY A 243 7.44 -11.95 45.56
C GLY A 243 6.59 -12.33 44.37
N PHE A 244 6.02 -13.54 44.43
CA PHE A 244 5.23 -14.13 43.34
C PHE A 244 3.83 -14.52 43.83
N ALA A 245 2.88 -14.54 42.91
CA ALA A 245 1.53 -15.03 43.17
C ALA A 245 1.58 -16.47 43.67
N LYS A 246 0.75 -16.77 44.69
CA LYS A 246 0.67 -18.09 45.31
C LYS A 246 -0.74 -18.66 45.21
N ASP A 247 -0.81 -19.98 45.07
CA ASP A 247 -2.07 -20.70 45.14
C ASP A 247 -2.57 -20.86 46.59
N ARG A 248 -3.73 -21.52 46.76
CA ARG A 248 -4.32 -21.77 48.09
C ARG A 248 -3.48 -22.70 48.97
N GLN A 249 -2.54 -23.43 48.38
CA GLN A 249 -1.64 -24.36 49.07
C GLN A 249 -0.29 -23.71 49.38
N GLY A 250 -0.08 -22.45 48.99
CA GLY A 250 1.15 -21.69 49.20
C GLY A 250 2.23 -21.91 48.14
N GLY A 251 1.95 -22.69 47.09
CA GLY A 251 2.83 -22.91 45.94
C GLY A 251 2.87 -21.69 45.02
N ILE A 252 3.99 -21.46 44.34
CA ILE A 252 4.13 -20.35 43.38
C ILE A 252 3.35 -20.68 42.11
N VAL A 253 2.48 -19.77 41.68
CA VAL A 253 1.72 -19.89 40.43
C VAL A 253 2.64 -19.58 39.25
N VAL A 254 2.75 -20.51 38.31
CA VAL A 254 3.52 -20.37 37.06
C VAL A 254 2.54 -20.31 35.90
N ALA A 255 2.50 -19.16 35.21
CA ALA A 255 1.64 -18.95 34.06
C ALA A 255 2.30 -19.52 32.80
N ARG A 256 1.64 -20.46 32.12
CA ARG A 256 2.12 -21.10 30.89
C ARG A 256 1.21 -20.80 29.71
N VAL A 257 1.79 -20.68 28.52
CA VAL A 257 1.01 -20.52 27.29
C VAL A 257 0.54 -21.89 26.79
N GLY A 258 -0.75 -21.99 26.48
CA GLY A 258 -1.36 -23.16 25.85
C GLY A 258 -1.28 -23.10 24.32
N SER A 259 -0.07 -23.04 23.74
CA SER A 259 0.12 -22.73 22.32
C SER A 259 -0.66 -23.64 21.36
N GLY A 260 -0.71 -24.95 21.64
CA GLY A 260 -1.45 -25.91 20.83
C GLY A 260 -2.95 -25.65 20.85
N GLN A 261 -3.52 -25.42 22.04
CA GLN A 261 -4.97 -25.25 22.17
C GLN A 261 -5.45 -23.90 21.62
N LEU A 262 -4.62 -22.86 21.71
CA LEU A 262 -4.90 -21.55 21.11
C LEU A 262 -4.84 -21.62 19.58
N ARG A 263 -3.89 -22.40 19.03
CA ARG A 263 -3.81 -22.65 17.58
C ARG A 263 -5.05 -23.35 17.06
N ASP A 264 -5.47 -24.43 17.73
CA ASP A 264 -6.68 -25.18 17.36
C ASP A 264 -7.95 -24.34 17.48
N MET A 265 -7.95 -23.35 18.38
CA MET A 265 -9.07 -22.42 18.52
C MET A 265 -9.13 -21.43 17.36
N ALA A 266 -8.02 -20.79 17.01
CA ALA A 266 -7.96 -19.82 15.91
C ALA A 266 -8.31 -20.47 14.57
N GLN A 267 -7.73 -21.65 14.28
CA GLN A 267 -7.97 -22.38 13.03
C GLN A 267 -9.43 -22.83 12.90
N ALA A 268 -10.04 -23.31 13.98
CA ALA A 268 -11.45 -23.71 13.96
C ALA A 268 -12.43 -22.54 13.72
N LEU A 269 -11.99 -21.30 13.98
CA LEU A 269 -12.78 -20.08 13.86
C LEU A 269 -12.34 -19.22 12.66
N GLY A 270 -11.67 -19.82 11.68
CA GLY A 270 -11.27 -19.16 10.43
C GLY A 270 -10.26 -18.02 10.61
N GLY A 271 -9.58 -17.95 11.76
CA GLY A 271 -8.54 -16.98 12.04
C GLY A 271 -7.14 -17.58 12.05
N VAL A 272 -6.16 -16.74 12.37
CA VAL A 272 -4.74 -17.11 12.39
C VAL A 272 -4.23 -17.14 13.83
N TYR A 273 -3.42 -18.15 14.14
CA TYR A 273 -2.64 -18.20 15.36
C TYR A 273 -1.21 -17.72 15.11
N THR A 274 -0.75 -16.78 15.92
CA THR A 274 0.67 -16.41 15.98
C THR A 274 1.14 -16.28 17.42
N PRO A 275 2.30 -16.83 17.79
CA PRO A 275 2.98 -16.34 18.99
C PRO A 275 3.46 -14.90 18.76
N LEU A 276 3.55 -14.12 19.84
CA LEU A 276 4.16 -12.80 19.80
C LEU A 276 5.65 -12.95 19.47
N LEU A 277 6.06 -12.38 18.34
CA LEU A 277 7.43 -12.47 17.86
C LEU A 277 8.16 -11.13 18.09
N PRO A 278 9.49 -11.15 18.29
CA PRO A 278 10.28 -9.92 18.32
C PRO A 278 10.26 -9.16 16.99
N THR A 279 9.98 -9.86 15.89
CA THR A 279 9.92 -9.30 14.52
C THR A 279 8.47 -9.03 14.10
N ASP A 280 8.30 -8.36 12.97
CA ASP A 280 6.99 -8.02 12.39
C ASP A 280 6.29 -9.16 11.64
N ALA A 281 6.85 -10.37 11.67
CA ALA A 281 6.31 -11.51 10.94
C ALA A 281 4.91 -11.91 11.46
N ASP A 282 4.66 -11.73 12.75
CA ASP A 282 3.35 -11.93 13.37
C ASP A 282 2.29 -10.95 12.84
N ILE A 283 2.64 -9.66 12.77
CA ILE A 283 1.74 -8.62 12.24
C ILE A 283 1.41 -8.89 10.77
N LYS A 284 2.41 -9.26 9.95
CA LYS A 284 2.19 -9.60 8.54
C LYS A 284 1.19 -10.75 8.41
N ARG A 285 1.37 -11.84 9.17
CA ARG A 285 0.44 -12.98 9.18
C ARG A 285 -0.96 -12.65 9.68
N LEU A 286 -1.13 -11.68 10.56
CA LEU A 286 -2.44 -11.19 11.00
C LEU A 286 -3.11 -10.25 9.98
N SER A 287 -2.30 -9.63 9.11
CA SER A 287 -2.74 -8.70 8.08
C SER A 287 -3.02 -9.38 6.74
N GLU A 288 -2.35 -10.50 6.45
CA GLU A 288 -2.39 -11.24 5.18
C GLU A 288 -3.65 -12.04 4.85
N PRO A 289 -4.47 -12.57 5.78
CA PRO A 289 -5.62 -13.37 5.37
C PRO A 289 -6.63 -12.46 4.66
N PRO A 290 -6.93 -12.70 3.37
CA PRO A 290 -8.09 -12.09 2.75
C PRO A 290 -9.30 -12.59 3.54
N LEU A 291 -10.20 -11.68 3.89
CA LEU A 291 -11.55 -12.10 4.27
C LEU A 291 -12.01 -13.06 3.15
N PRO A 292 -12.63 -14.21 3.46
CA PRO A 292 -13.34 -14.99 2.45
C PRO A 292 -14.48 -14.21 1.76
N PHE A 293 -14.65 -12.93 2.10
CA PHE A 293 -15.81 -12.09 1.88
C PHE A 293 -15.38 -10.66 1.52
N ALA A 294 -14.32 -10.50 0.71
CA ALA A 294 -13.73 -9.21 0.34
C ALA A 294 -14.61 -8.29 -0.54
N ASP A 295 -15.85 -8.68 -0.87
CA ASP A 295 -16.68 -7.98 -1.86
C ASP A 295 -17.69 -6.98 -1.27
N ASP A 296 -17.84 -6.86 0.06
CA ASP A 296 -18.76 -5.88 0.65
C ASP A 296 -18.07 -4.51 0.86
N THR A 297 -17.64 -3.87 -0.23
CA THR A 297 -17.28 -2.43 -0.20
C THR A 297 -18.55 -1.62 0.02
N ARG A 298 -18.75 -1.13 1.25
CA ARG A 298 -19.79 -0.13 1.54
C ARG A 298 -19.28 1.24 1.08
N GLU A 299 -20.08 1.94 0.28
CA GLU A 299 -19.84 3.35 -0.06
C GLU A 299 -19.94 4.18 1.23
N LEU A 300 -18.79 4.55 1.80
CA LEU A 300 -18.75 5.52 2.88
C LEU A 300 -19.20 6.86 2.29
N GLN A 301 -20.27 7.43 2.85
CA GLN A 301 -20.75 8.80 2.61
C GLN A 301 -19.75 9.85 3.12
N ARG A 302 -18.46 9.74 2.80
CA ARG A 302 -17.53 10.87 2.79
C ARG A 302 -17.44 11.32 1.34
N GLU A 303 -18.39 12.16 0.97
CA GLU A 303 -18.34 12.93 -0.27
C GLU A 303 -17.14 13.88 -0.18
N PHE A 304 -16.12 13.66 -1.01
CA PHE A 304 -15.18 14.73 -1.33
C PHE A 304 -15.82 15.56 -2.44
N ASP A 305 -16.15 16.80 -2.13
CA ASP A 305 -16.68 17.77 -3.09
C ASP A 305 -15.59 18.15 -4.10
N THR A 306 -15.54 17.47 -5.25
CA THR A 306 -14.75 17.96 -6.39
C THR A 306 -15.64 18.84 -7.25
N TRP A 307 -15.22 20.08 -7.46
CA TRP A 307 -15.93 21.03 -8.33
C TRP A 307 -15.84 20.60 -9.80
N ASN A 308 -16.96 20.60 -10.50
CA ASN A 308 -17.05 20.27 -11.92
C ASN A 308 -16.47 21.42 -12.76
N ASP A 309 -15.40 21.18 -13.52
CA ASP A 309 -14.79 22.19 -14.39
C ASP A 309 -15.58 22.32 -15.70
N LEU A 310 -16.41 23.37 -15.81
CA LEU A 310 -17.23 23.61 -16.99
C LEU A 310 -16.48 24.41 -18.06
N GLY A 311 -15.23 24.79 -17.82
CA GLY A 311 -14.37 25.49 -18.77
C GLY A 311 -14.16 24.70 -20.07
N ALA A 312 -14.15 23.36 -19.99
CA ALA A 312 -14.04 22.48 -21.15
C ALA A 312 -15.18 22.66 -22.17
N TYR A 313 -16.42 22.87 -21.70
CA TYR A 313 -17.56 23.13 -22.59
C TYR A 313 -17.45 24.49 -23.27
N LEU A 314 -16.90 25.48 -22.57
CA LEU A 314 -16.68 26.83 -23.08
C LEU A 314 -15.65 26.83 -24.23
N ALA A 315 -14.68 25.90 -24.20
CA ALA A 315 -13.73 25.70 -25.29
C ALA A 315 -14.39 25.25 -26.61
N LEU A 316 -15.57 24.61 -26.57
CA LEU A 316 -16.31 24.25 -27.79
C LEU A 316 -16.77 25.47 -28.59
N LEU A 317 -16.97 26.63 -27.94
CA LEU A 317 -17.29 27.89 -28.62
C LEU A 317 -16.13 28.41 -29.50
N LEU A 318 -14.92 27.87 -29.36
CA LEU A 318 -13.80 28.16 -30.25
C LEU A 318 -13.93 27.48 -31.62
N LEU A 319 -14.67 26.37 -31.72
CA LEU A 319 -14.85 25.62 -32.98
C LEU A 319 -15.46 26.45 -34.12
N PRO A 320 -16.55 27.22 -33.94
CA PRO A 320 -17.07 28.07 -35.01
C PRO A 320 -16.11 29.21 -35.39
N LEU A 321 -15.34 29.75 -34.44
CA LEU A 321 -14.32 30.77 -34.72
C LEU A 321 -13.15 30.19 -35.52
N ALA A 322 -12.72 28.97 -35.16
CA ALA A 322 -11.76 28.20 -35.93
C ALA A 322 -12.30 27.90 -37.34
N ALA A 323 -13.57 27.50 -37.47
CA ALA A 323 -14.23 27.29 -38.76
C ALA A 323 -14.33 28.57 -39.60
N LEU A 324 -14.50 29.75 -38.99
CA LEU A 324 -14.49 31.01 -39.73
C LEU A 324 -13.08 31.40 -40.21
N SER A 325 -12.03 30.90 -39.55
CA SER A 325 -10.64 31.05 -40.00
C SER A 325 -10.29 30.18 -41.23
N PHE A 326 -11.13 29.20 -41.60
CA PHE A 326 -10.92 28.27 -42.73
C PHE A 326 -10.82 28.92 -44.12
N ARG A 327 -11.11 30.22 -44.28
CA ARG A 327 -11.20 30.88 -45.61
C ARG A 327 -9.85 30.99 -46.35
N ARG A 328 -8.75 30.48 -45.81
CA ARG A 328 -7.43 30.45 -46.46
C ARG A 328 -6.73 29.11 -46.24
N GLY A 329 -7.26 28.00 -46.74
CA GLY A 329 -6.55 26.81 -47.29
C GLY A 329 -5.32 26.16 -46.61
N TRP A 330 -4.80 26.63 -45.47
CA TRP A 330 -3.52 26.19 -44.93
C TRP A 330 -3.60 24.85 -44.21
N LEU A 331 -4.77 24.47 -43.68
CA LEU A 331 -4.97 23.14 -43.11
C LEU A 331 -5.02 22.05 -44.18
N LEU A 332 -5.45 22.36 -45.40
CA LEU A 332 -5.42 21.40 -46.50
C LEU A 332 -3.98 21.08 -46.89
N ALA A 333 -3.06 22.05 -46.77
CA ALA A 333 -1.62 21.84 -46.91
C ALA A 333 -1.03 21.06 -45.74
N VAL A 334 -1.44 21.32 -44.49
CA VAL A 334 -0.99 20.50 -43.35
C VAL A 334 -1.50 19.07 -43.49
N THR A 335 -2.77 18.84 -43.85
CA THR A 335 -3.28 17.48 -44.11
C THR A 335 -2.64 16.84 -45.34
N LEU A 336 -2.39 17.58 -46.43
CA LEU A 336 -1.71 17.04 -47.62
C LEU A 336 -0.21 16.83 -47.43
N VAL A 337 0.41 17.45 -46.42
CA VAL A 337 1.82 17.22 -46.04
C VAL A 337 1.93 16.11 -45.00
N THR A 338 1.01 16.03 -44.03
CA THR A 338 1.03 14.97 -43.01
C THR A 338 0.55 13.61 -43.54
N VAL A 339 -0.37 13.57 -44.50
CA VAL A 339 -0.90 12.31 -45.08
C VAL A 339 0.15 11.51 -45.88
N PRO A 340 1.01 12.10 -46.75
CA PRO A 340 2.04 11.34 -47.45
C PRO A 340 3.30 11.05 -46.60
N LEU A 341 3.46 11.66 -45.43
CA LEU A 341 4.47 11.28 -44.43
C LEU A 341 4.04 10.04 -43.61
N LEU A 342 2.76 9.65 -43.68
CA LEU A 342 2.27 8.34 -43.27
C LEU A 342 2.25 7.42 -44.49
N GLN A 343 3.42 7.03 -45.01
CA GLN A 343 3.47 5.85 -45.85
C GLN A 343 3.31 4.62 -44.95
N PRO A 344 2.23 3.84 -45.07
CA PRO A 344 2.17 2.56 -44.38
C PRO A 344 3.21 1.64 -45.03
N ALA A 345 4.16 1.15 -44.23
CA ALA A 345 4.78 -0.14 -44.51
C ALA A 345 3.66 -1.18 -44.69
N PRO A 346 3.86 -2.27 -45.45
CA PRO A 346 2.88 -3.33 -45.56
C PRO A 346 2.76 -4.06 -44.21
N ALA A 347 2.07 -3.44 -43.26
CA ALA A 347 1.62 -4.03 -42.02
C ALA A 347 0.21 -4.55 -42.31
N ARG A 348 0.08 -5.87 -42.46
CA ARG A 348 -1.21 -6.51 -42.30
C ARG A 348 -1.56 -6.39 -40.83
N ALA A 349 -2.47 -5.47 -40.51
CA ALA A 349 -3.07 -5.33 -39.20
C ALA A 349 -4.55 -5.68 -39.34
N ASP A 350 -4.97 -6.75 -38.70
CA ASP A 350 -6.39 -7.08 -38.55
C ASP A 350 -6.99 -6.05 -37.58
N LEU A 351 -7.55 -4.98 -38.17
CA LEU A 351 -8.06 -3.77 -37.50
C LEU A 351 -8.97 -4.02 -36.29
N TRP A 352 -9.64 -5.18 -36.22
CA TRP A 352 -10.55 -5.53 -35.15
C TRP A 352 -9.84 -6.03 -33.88
N ASP A 353 -8.74 -6.78 -34.01
CA ASP A 353 -8.02 -7.33 -32.86
C ASP A 353 -7.12 -6.27 -32.21
N ASP A 354 -6.49 -5.42 -33.03
CA ASP A 354 -5.65 -4.30 -32.58
C ASP A 354 -6.44 -3.20 -31.87
N LEU A 355 -7.77 -3.15 -32.04
CA LEU A 355 -8.65 -2.18 -31.36
C LEU A 355 -8.82 -2.51 -29.87
N TRP A 356 -8.79 -3.80 -29.52
CA TRP A 356 -9.11 -4.30 -28.18
C TRP A 356 -7.90 -4.87 -27.44
N GLN A 357 -6.88 -5.34 -28.17
CA GLN A 357 -5.66 -5.88 -27.59
C GLN A 357 -4.41 -5.28 -28.24
N ARG A 358 -3.40 -4.99 -27.43
CA ARG A 358 -2.09 -4.58 -27.94
C ARG A 358 -1.36 -5.78 -28.56
N PRO A 359 -0.46 -5.58 -29.54
CA PRO A 359 0.30 -6.68 -30.15
C PRO A 359 1.04 -7.57 -29.14
N ASP A 360 1.58 -6.99 -28.07
CA ASP A 360 2.20 -7.78 -27.01
C ASP A 360 1.21 -8.62 -26.18
N GLN A 361 -0.05 -8.19 -26.07
CA GLN A 361 -1.10 -8.98 -25.41
C GLN A 361 -1.53 -10.14 -26.31
N GLN A 362 -1.65 -9.90 -27.61
CA GLN A 362 -1.91 -10.94 -28.61
C GLN A 362 -0.77 -11.98 -28.61
N GLY A 363 0.49 -11.52 -28.59
CA GLY A 363 1.67 -12.39 -28.47
C GLY A 363 1.68 -13.21 -27.19
N GLN A 364 1.28 -12.61 -26.06
CA GLN A 364 1.17 -13.32 -24.79
C GLN A 364 0.07 -14.38 -24.82
N GLU A 365 -1.04 -14.12 -25.51
CA GLU A 365 -2.11 -15.10 -25.70
C GLU A 365 -1.66 -16.27 -26.58
N SER A 366 -0.96 -15.99 -27.69
CA SER A 366 -0.35 -17.01 -28.55
C SER A 366 0.64 -17.90 -27.79
N LEU A 367 1.47 -17.30 -26.92
CA LEU A 367 2.36 -18.07 -26.02
C LEU A 367 1.60 -18.97 -25.05
N GLN A 368 0.46 -18.52 -24.51
CA GLN A 368 -0.37 -19.33 -23.61
C GLN A 368 -1.03 -20.50 -24.34
N ARG A 369 -1.36 -20.31 -25.62
CA ARG A 369 -1.88 -21.37 -26.50
C ARG A 369 -0.79 -22.34 -27.01
N GLY A 370 0.48 -22.09 -26.68
CA GLY A 370 1.62 -22.91 -27.07
C GLY A 370 2.23 -22.56 -28.43
N ASP A 371 1.74 -21.52 -29.09
CA ASP A 371 2.26 -21.06 -30.39
C ASP A 371 3.33 -19.98 -30.19
N ALA A 372 4.55 -20.43 -29.91
CA ALA A 372 5.68 -19.54 -29.67
C ALA A 372 6.18 -18.83 -30.95
N GLU A 373 5.97 -19.42 -32.12
CA GLU A 373 6.41 -18.85 -33.40
C GLU A 373 5.51 -17.67 -33.80
N ALA A 374 4.18 -17.83 -33.70
CA ALA A 374 3.25 -16.73 -33.91
C ALA A 374 3.45 -15.61 -32.88
N ALA A 375 3.67 -15.97 -31.62
CA ALA A 375 3.92 -14.99 -30.56
C ALA A 375 5.16 -14.11 -30.83
N ALA A 376 6.24 -14.71 -31.34
CA ALA A 376 7.45 -13.98 -31.67
C ALA A 376 7.23 -12.91 -32.76
N GLN A 377 6.32 -13.16 -33.70
CA GLN A 377 5.96 -12.20 -34.74
C GLN A 377 5.07 -11.05 -34.21
N GLN A 378 4.29 -11.31 -33.16
CA GLN A 378 3.34 -10.36 -32.58
C GLN A 378 3.98 -9.42 -31.53
N PHE A 379 4.99 -9.90 -30.79
CA PHE A 379 5.66 -9.09 -29.77
C PHE A 379 6.42 -7.90 -30.35
N ARG A 380 6.10 -6.71 -29.83
CA ARG A 380 6.87 -5.48 -30.02
C ARG A 380 8.01 -5.36 -29.01
N ASP A 381 7.85 -5.81 -27.75
CA ASP A 381 8.95 -5.85 -26.79
C ASP A 381 9.99 -6.89 -27.24
N HIS A 382 11.22 -6.42 -27.49
CA HIS A 382 12.31 -7.25 -28.02
C HIS A 382 12.69 -8.42 -27.09
N ARG A 383 12.49 -8.30 -25.77
CA ARG A 383 12.78 -9.36 -24.80
C ARG A 383 11.71 -10.45 -24.82
N TRP A 384 10.45 -10.06 -24.97
CA TRP A 384 9.35 -11.01 -25.12
C TRP A 384 9.42 -11.73 -26.45
N ARG A 385 9.73 -11.01 -27.53
CA ARG A 385 10.05 -11.59 -28.83
C ARG A 385 11.22 -12.57 -28.76
N GLY A 386 12.33 -12.17 -28.13
CA GLY A 386 13.50 -13.05 -27.95
C GLY A 386 13.17 -14.31 -27.13
N SER A 387 12.37 -14.16 -26.07
CA SER A 387 11.91 -15.29 -25.26
C SER A 387 10.99 -16.24 -26.04
N ALA A 388 10.14 -15.71 -26.92
CA ALA A 388 9.28 -16.49 -27.79
C ALA A 388 10.09 -17.26 -28.85
N HIS A 389 11.04 -16.60 -29.52
CA HIS A 389 11.97 -17.27 -30.45
C HIS A 389 12.81 -18.36 -29.77
N TYR A 390 13.27 -18.12 -28.54
CA TYR A 390 14.01 -19.13 -27.77
C TYR A 390 13.13 -20.36 -27.49
N ARG A 391 11.86 -20.16 -27.13
CA ARG A 391 10.91 -21.26 -26.90
C ARG A 391 10.51 -22.01 -28.17
N SER A 392 10.50 -21.34 -29.32
CA SER A 392 10.24 -21.97 -30.61
C SER A 392 11.49 -22.66 -31.19
N GLY A 393 12.63 -22.66 -30.49
CA GLY A 393 13.88 -23.25 -30.93
C GLY A 393 14.64 -22.43 -31.98
N ASN A 394 14.18 -21.21 -32.30
CA ASN A 394 14.88 -20.31 -33.21
C ASN A 394 15.89 -19.46 -32.44
N TYR A 395 16.99 -20.10 -32.05
CA TYR A 395 17.98 -19.52 -31.15
C TYR A 395 18.77 -18.35 -31.77
N GLU A 396 18.97 -18.35 -33.08
CA GLU A 396 19.65 -17.25 -33.80
C GLU A 396 18.78 -15.98 -33.77
N ALA A 397 17.49 -16.08 -34.11
CA ALA A 397 16.56 -14.96 -34.01
C ALA A 397 16.35 -14.48 -32.57
N ALA A 398 16.39 -15.42 -31.60
CA ALA A 398 16.35 -15.06 -30.18
C ALA A 398 17.58 -14.21 -29.78
N ALA A 399 18.78 -14.60 -30.21
CA ALA A 399 20.00 -13.86 -29.95
C ALA A 399 19.96 -12.45 -30.55
N GLU A 400 19.46 -12.30 -31.78
CA GLU A 400 19.26 -10.99 -32.42
C GLU A 400 18.24 -10.12 -31.67
N ALA A 401 17.13 -10.70 -31.23
CA ALA A 401 16.11 -9.97 -30.48
C ALA A 401 16.65 -9.46 -29.13
N PHE A 402 17.43 -10.27 -28.42
CA PHE A 402 18.09 -9.87 -27.17
C PHE A 402 19.22 -8.86 -27.39
N ALA A 403 19.89 -8.88 -28.55
CA ALA A 403 20.95 -7.91 -28.88
C ALA A 403 20.46 -6.45 -28.95
N ASN A 404 19.15 -6.22 -29.10
CA ASN A 404 18.57 -4.88 -29.13
C ASN A 404 18.39 -4.23 -27.73
N GLY A 405 18.78 -4.93 -26.65
CA GLY A 405 18.73 -4.45 -25.27
C GLY A 405 20.11 -4.15 -24.69
N ASP A 406 20.16 -3.26 -23.70
CA ASP A 406 21.42 -2.86 -23.05
C ASP A 406 21.57 -3.36 -21.61
N ARG A 407 20.62 -4.14 -21.07
CA ARG A 407 20.73 -4.63 -19.69
C ARG A 407 21.61 -5.89 -19.60
N ALA A 408 22.20 -6.13 -18.44
CA ALA A 408 22.93 -7.37 -18.15
C ALA A 408 22.10 -8.64 -18.47
N GLY A 409 20.81 -8.63 -18.15
CA GLY A 409 19.88 -9.71 -18.46
C GLY A 409 19.65 -9.93 -19.97
N ASP A 410 19.76 -8.89 -20.79
CA ASP A 410 19.62 -9.01 -22.25
C ASP A 410 20.85 -9.69 -22.84
N ALA A 411 22.06 -9.29 -22.42
CA ALA A 411 23.32 -9.93 -22.78
C ALA A 411 23.39 -11.40 -22.29
N TYR A 412 22.92 -11.68 -21.07
CA TYR A 412 22.82 -13.04 -20.53
C TYR A 412 21.88 -13.93 -21.37
N ASN A 413 20.68 -13.44 -21.69
CA ASN A 413 19.73 -14.19 -22.51
C ASN A 413 20.20 -14.37 -23.95
N ARG A 414 20.92 -13.39 -24.51
CA ARG A 414 21.63 -13.52 -25.80
C ARG A 414 22.69 -14.62 -25.73
N GLY A 415 23.49 -14.67 -24.66
CA GLY A 415 24.47 -15.73 -24.43
C GLY A 415 23.84 -17.12 -24.37
N ASN A 416 22.71 -17.26 -23.68
CA ASN A 416 21.95 -18.52 -23.63
C ASN A 416 21.49 -18.96 -25.03
N ALA A 417 20.94 -18.01 -25.79
CA ALA A 417 20.48 -18.27 -27.16
C ALA A 417 21.65 -18.69 -28.08
N LEU A 418 22.76 -17.96 -28.05
CA LEU A 418 23.96 -18.27 -28.84
C LEU A 418 24.56 -19.64 -28.47
N ALA A 419 24.56 -20.00 -27.18
CA ALA A 419 25.04 -21.29 -26.72
C ALA A 419 24.20 -22.44 -27.29
N GLN A 420 22.86 -22.30 -27.28
CA GLN A 420 21.95 -23.27 -27.89
C GLN A 420 22.05 -23.32 -29.41
N ALA A 421 22.40 -22.21 -30.06
CA ALA A 421 22.73 -22.16 -31.48
C ALA A 421 24.11 -22.79 -31.82
N GLY A 422 24.88 -23.23 -30.82
CA GLY A 422 26.21 -23.81 -31.00
C GLY A 422 27.33 -22.78 -31.23
N GLN A 423 27.02 -21.48 -31.14
CA GLN A 423 27.98 -20.39 -31.32
C GLN A 423 28.69 -20.09 -29.98
N LEU A 424 29.50 -21.05 -29.52
CA LEU A 424 30.07 -21.04 -28.16
C LEU A 424 30.95 -19.81 -27.89
N ASP A 425 31.73 -19.34 -28.87
CA ASP A 425 32.58 -18.16 -28.73
C ASP A 425 31.77 -16.87 -28.53
N ALA A 426 30.76 -16.66 -29.38
CA ALA A 426 29.86 -15.51 -29.27
C ALA A 426 29.03 -15.56 -27.97
N ALA A 427 28.67 -16.77 -27.51
CA ALA A 427 27.99 -16.95 -26.23
C ALA A 427 28.87 -16.52 -25.05
N LEU A 428 30.16 -16.90 -25.04
CA LEU A 428 31.11 -16.47 -24.01
C LEU A 428 31.32 -14.95 -24.02
N GLU A 429 31.38 -14.31 -25.19
CA GLU A 429 31.42 -12.84 -25.28
C GLU A 429 30.16 -12.20 -24.69
N ALA A 430 28.97 -12.71 -25.00
CA ALA A 430 27.72 -12.20 -24.45
C ALA A 430 27.61 -12.39 -22.92
N TYR A 431 28.12 -13.50 -22.37
CA TYR A 431 28.19 -13.66 -20.91
C TYR A 431 29.21 -12.73 -20.26
N ARG A 432 30.35 -12.47 -20.91
CA ARG A 432 31.31 -11.46 -20.43
C ARG A 432 30.67 -10.08 -20.40
N GLU A 433 29.98 -9.69 -21.46
CA GLU A 433 29.23 -8.43 -21.50
C GLU A 433 28.18 -8.35 -20.38
N ALA A 434 27.46 -9.45 -20.12
CA ALA A 434 26.50 -9.53 -19.01
C ALA A 434 27.18 -9.32 -17.64
N LEU A 435 28.36 -9.91 -17.44
CA LEU A 435 29.14 -9.81 -16.19
C LEU A 435 29.87 -8.48 -16.04
N GLU A 436 30.22 -7.80 -17.14
CA GLU A 436 30.71 -6.41 -17.12
C GLU A 436 29.61 -5.46 -16.64
N LYS A 437 28.36 -5.70 -17.07
CA LYS A 437 27.19 -4.90 -16.68
C LYS A 437 26.68 -5.22 -15.27
N ASP A 438 26.69 -6.50 -14.89
CA ASP A 438 26.35 -6.96 -13.53
C ASP A 438 27.32 -8.04 -13.07
N PRO A 439 28.38 -7.65 -12.31
CA PRO A 439 29.35 -8.60 -11.81
C PRO A 439 28.77 -9.65 -10.85
N GLN A 440 27.61 -9.41 -10.22
CA GLN A 440 27.00 -10.33 -9.25
C GLN A 440 26.03 -11.34 -9.91
N LEU A 441 25.91 -11.33 -11.24
CA LEU A 441 25.02 -12.23 -11.98
C LEU A 441 25.60 -13.67 -12.03
N GLU A 442 25.45 -14.43 -10.94
CA GLU A 442 26.00 -15.79 -10.79
C GLU A 442 25.53 -16.75 -11.89
N ALA A 443 24.30 -16.59 -12.39
CA ALA A 443 23.77 -17.40 -13.49
C ALA A 443 24.59 -17.24 -14.78
N ALA A 444 25.09 -16.03 -15.08
CA ALA A 444 25.93 -15.79 -16.25
C ALA A 444 27.33 -16.39 -16.09
N ARG A 445 27.91 -16.34 -14.88
CA ARG A 445 29.19 -17.02 -14.59
C ARG A 445 29.07 -18.52 -14.78
N HIS A 446 28.06 -19.12 -14.17
CA HIS A 446 27.84 -20.56 -14.25
C HIS A 446 27.63 -21.03 -15.70
N ASN A 447 26.81 -20.32 -16.48
CA ASN A 447 26.59 -20.68 -17.89
C ASN A 447 27.84 -20.46 -18.74
N ALA A 448 28.66 -19.44 -18.46
CA ALA A 448 29.93 -19.24 -19.14
C ALA A 448 30.91 -20.40 -18.87
N GLU A 449 31.00 -20.89 -17.63
CA GLU A 449 31.83 -22.05 -17.27
C GLU A 449 31.40 -23.32 -18.03
N ILE A 450 30.08 -23.55 -18.13
CA ILE A 450 29.53 -24.68 -18.90
C ILE A 450 29.92 -24.57 -20.38
N VAL A 451 29.73 -23.39 -20.98
CA VAL A 451 30.06 -23.17 -22.40
C VAL A 451 31.56 -23.28 -22.65
N GLU A 452 32.41 -22.82 -21.73
CA GLU A 452 33.85 -22.97 -21.83
C GLU A 452 34.29 -24.44 -21.74
N ALA A 453 33.67 -25.22 -20.85
CA ALA A 453 33.90 -26.66 -20.76
C ALA A 453 33.47 -27.39 -22.04
N LEU A 454 32.30 -27.05 -22.59
CA LEU A 454 31.81 -27.59 -23.87
C LEU A 454 32.76 -27.26 -25.03
N LYS A 455 33.29 -26.04 -25.06
CA LYS A 455 34.28 -25.63 -26.07
C LYS A 455 35.57 -26.44 -25.97
N LYS A 456 36.12 -26.60 -24.76
CA LYS A 456 37.32 -27.43 -24.53
C LYS A 456 37.09 -28.89 -24.94
N GLN A 457 35.90 -29.43 -24.69
CA GLN A 457 35.53 -30.77 -25.12
C GLN A 457 35.49 -30.90 -26.66
N GLN A 458 34.94 -29.92 -27.38
CA GLN A 458 34.96 -29.89 -28.85
C GLN A 458 36.38 -29.83 -29.42
N GLU A 459 37.26 -29.00 -28.85
CA GLU A 459 38.65 -28.88 -29.27
C GLU A 459 39.43 -30.19 -29.05
N GLN A 460 39.20 -30.88 -27.94
CA GLN A 460 39.82 -32.18 -27.66
C GLN A 460 39.34 -33.27 -28.63
N GLN A 461 38.05 -33.28 -29.00
CA GLN A 461 37.52 -34.20 -30.00
C GLN A 461 38.08 -33.93 -31.40
N GLN A 462 38.26 -32.66 -31.79
CA GLN A 462 38.92 -32.31 -33.06
C GLN A 462 40.38 -32.75 -33.09
N ASN A 463 41.12 -32.59 -31.98
CA ASN A 463 42.51 -33.04 -31.89
C ASN A 463 42.64 -34.57 -31.92
N GLN A 464 41.70 -35.31 -31.32
CA GLN A 464 41.67 -36.79 -31.43
C GLN A 464 41.37 -37.26 -32.85
N ASN A 465 40.45 -36.61 -33.57
CA ASN A 465 40.16 -36.94 -34.96
C ASN A 465 41.32 -36.61 -35.93
N GLN A 466 42.17 -35.62 -35.60
CA GLN A 466 43.38 -35.34 -36.38
C GLN A 466 44.53 -36.31 -36.09
N GLN A 467 44.58 -36.94 -34.91
CA GLN A 467 45.57 -37.98 -34.58
C GLN A 467 45.14 -39.40 -34.97
N GLY A 468 43.84 -39.66 -35.18
CA GLY A 468 43.32 -40.94 -35.66
C GLY A 468 43.33 -41.13 -37.20
N GLY A 469 43.73 -40.10 -37.96
CA GLY A 469 43.78 -40.13 -39.44
C GLY A 469 45.08 -40.68 -40.05
N GLN A 470 46.01 -41.17 -39.21
CA GLN A 470 47.23 -41.86 -39.63
C GLN A 470 47.32 -43.22 -38.94
N ASP A 471 46.44 -44.15 -39.30
CA ASP A 471 46.87 -45.53 -39.59
C ASP A 471 45.71 -46.37 -40.16
N GLN A 472 46.00 -47.00 -41.30
CA GLN A 472 45.37 -48.19 -41.87
C GLN A 472 44.02 -48.05 -42.57
N THR A 473 44.12 -47.76 -43.88
CA THR A 473 43.35 -48.46 -44.90
C THR A 473 44.30 -49.34 -45.71
N ASP A 474 44.24 -50.66 -45.51
CA ASP A 474 44.51 -51.69 -46.53
C ASP A 474 43.80 -52.98 -46.09
N GLY A 475 42.80 -53.41 -46.85
CA GLY A 475 42.08 -54.67 -46.58
C GLY A 475 40.65 -54.78 -47.12
N GLU A 476 40.55 -54.89 -48.45
CA GLU A 476 39.58 -55.71 -49.22
C GLU A 476 38.04 -55.56 -49.10
N GLN A 477 37.49 -55.07 -50.21
CA GLN A 477 36.33 -55.55 -51.00
C GLN A 477 35.28 -56.49 -50.37
N GLN A 478 34.01 -56.03 -50.38
CA GLN A 478 32.90 -56.79 -50.99
C GLN A 478 31.69 -55.89 -51.33
N GLN A 479 31.11 -56.15 -52.51
CA GLN A 479 29.86 -55.59 -53.04
C GLN A 479 28.65 -55.95 -52.17
N SER A 480 27.67 -55.06 -52.05
CA SER A 480 26.38 -55.16 -52.79
C SER A 480 25.31 -54.20 -52.28
N ASP A 481 24.58 -53.71 -53.29
CA ASP A 481 23.25 -53.08 -53.40
C ASP A 481 22.23 -53.20 -52.24
N GLY A 482 21.35 -52.21 -52.14
CA GLY A 482 20.01 -52.41 -51.54
C GLY A 482 19.55 -51.32 -50.57
N GLY A 483 18.45 -50.65 -50.94
CA GLY A 483 17.86 -49.55 -50.18
C GLY A 483 17.22 -49.92 -48.83
N GLN A 484 16.92 -48.83 -48.11
CA GLN A 484 15.67 -48.56 -47.39
C GLN A 484 15.59 -48.86 -45.87
N ALA A 485 15.13 -47.81 -45.17
CA ALA A 485 14.38 -47.78 -43.91
C ALA A 485 15.05 -48.30 -42.62
N GLY A 486 15.44 -47.35 -41.76
CA GLY A 486 15.70 -47.59 -40.34
C GLY A 486 14.51 -47.15 -39.48
N GLN A 487 13.76 -48.12 -38.96
CA GLN A 487 12.92 -47.97 -37.78
C GLN A 487 13.08 -49.22 -36.91
N GLN A 488 13.57 -49.01 -35.67
CA GLN A 488 13.42 -49.82 -34.44
C GLN A 488 13.97 -51.29 -34.49
N GLN A 489 14.55 -51.88 -33.44
CA GLN A 489 14.26 -51.78 -32.01
C GLN A 489 15.41 -52.44 -31.18
N SER A 490 15.76 -51.79 -30.06
CA SER A 490 16.05 -52.34 -28.71
C SER A 490 16.89 -53.62 -28.50
N GLN A 491 17.86 -53.49 -27.57
CA GLN A 491 17.81 -54.30 -26.35
C GLN A 491 18.27 -53.52 -25.11
N GLN A 492 17.35 -53.45 -24.14
CA GLN A 492 17.52 -52.98 -22.78
C GLN A 492 18.34 -53.96 -21.95
N GLN A 493 19.01 -53.44 -20.92
CA GLN A 493 19.00 -54.10 -19.63
C GLN A 493 18.56 -53.11 -18.55
N SER A 494 17.42 -53.44 -17.97
CA SER A 494 16.75 -52.74 -16.88
C SER A 494 17.00 -53.48 -15.57
N GLN A 495 17.20 -52.73 -14.49
CA GLN A 495 16.69 -53.13 -13.18
C GLN A 495 15.77 -52.03 -12.67
N GLY A 496 14.60 -52.49 -12.22
CA GLY A 496 13.38 -51.72 -12.08
C GLY A 496 13.18 -51.10 -10.71
N GLN A 497 12.52 -49.94 -10.79
CA GLN A 497 11.75 -49.21 -9.80
C GLN A 497 10.47 -49.99 -9.40
N PRO A 498 9.73 -49.55 -8.36
CA PRO A 498 8.45 -48.90 -8.71
C PRO A 498 7.98 -47.75 -7.78
N SER A 499 7.46 -46.71 -8.46
CA SER A 499 6.17 -46.00 -8.26
C SER A 499 5.96 -45.07 -7.05
N GLN A 500 5.87 -43.75 -7.29
CA GLN A 500 4.65 -42.87 -7.42
C GLN A 500 4.17 -42.31 -6.06
N ASP A 501 3.82 -41.04 -5.87
CA ASP A 501 3.27 -39.98 -6.72
C ASP A 501 3.59 -38.57 -6.15
N GLY A 502 3.43 -37.53 -6.98
CA GLY A 502 2.76 -36.31 -6.50
C GLY A 502 3.42 -34.95 -6.67
N GLN A 503 3.41 -34.46 -7.91
CA GLN A 503 3.06 -33.09 -8.34
C GLN A 503 3.89 -31.81 -8.00
N PRO A 504 3.91 -30.84 -8.95
CA PRO A 504 4.60 -29.52 -8.94
C PRO A 504 3.65 -28.42 -8.36
N PRO A 505 3.95 -27.08 -8.22
CA PRO A 505 4.60 -26.20 -9.22
C PRO A 505 5.27 -24.88 -8.71
N GLN A 506 5.67 -24.03 -9.68
CA GLN A 506 5.68 -22.54 -9.68
C GLN A 506 6.57 -21.75 -8.70
N GLY A 507 7.34 -20.82 -9.27
CA GLY A 507 7.92 -19.70 -8.55
C GLY A 507 8.98 -18.97 -9.37
N GLY A 508 8.53 -18.05 -10.23
CA GLY A 508 9.42 -17.07 -10.84
C GLY A 508 9.82 -15.99 -9.84
N SER A 509 10.99 -15.41 -10.03
CA SER A 509 11.19 -13.98 -9.73
C SER A 509 12.40 -13.46 -10.47
N GLN A 510 12.08 -12.41 -11.21
CA GLN A 510 12.92 -11.47 -11.92
C GLN A 510 14.00 -10.80 -11.05
N PRO A 511 14.97 -10.17 -11.72
CA PRO A 511 16.16 -9.56 -11.12
C PRO A 511 15.90 -8.11 -10.69
N GLN A 512 16.64 -7.61 -9.70
CA GLN A 512 17.20 -6.24 -9.75
C GLN A 512 18.14 -5.90 -8.58
N ASN A 513 19.36 -5.59 -8.99
CA ASN A 513 20.24 -4.48 -8.65
C ASN A 513 20.97 -4.39 -7.30
N PRO A 514 22.31 -4.17 -7.36
CA PRO A 514 23.16 -3.82 -6.23
C PRO A 514 23.26 -2.30 -6.04
N ALA A 515 23.59 -1.90 -4.81
CA ALA A 515 24.23 -0.63 -4.49
C ALA A 515 25.54 -0.96 -3.74
N PRO A 516 26.56 -0.08 -3.82
CA PRO A 516 27.96 -0.48 -3.72
C PRO A 516 28.50 -0.52 -2.29
N ASP A 517 29.42 -1.45 -2.07
CA ASP A 517 30.43 -1.37 -1.00
C ASP A 517 31.55 -0.41 -1.42
N GLU A 518 31.91 0.52 -0.54
CA GLU A 518 33.31 0.90 -0.40
C GLU A 518 33.70 0.99 1.08
N ALA A 519 34.79 0.29 1.36
CA ALA A 519 35.40 0.10 2.65
C ALA A 519 36.24 1.30 3.09
N GLY A 520 36.29 1.50 4.41
CA GLY A 520 37.55 1.56 5.15
C GLY A 520 38.31 2.88 5.17
N ARG A 521 38.20 3.58 6.31
CA ARG A 521 39.36 4.26 6.91
C ARG A 521 39.40 4.05 8.43
N GLN A 522 40.46 3.38 8.87
CA GLN A 522 40.92 3.35 10.26
C GLN A 522 41.51 4.72 10.65
N ARG A 523 41.17 5.23 11.85
CA ARG A 523 42.16 5.77 12.81
C ARG A 523 41.52 6.12 14.16
N GLN A 524 42.08 5.52 15.21
CA GLN A 524 42.45 6.09 16.51
C GLN A 524 41.51 7.10 17.15
N GLU A 525 40.82 6.67 18.21
CA GLU A 525 40.29 7.57 19.25
C GLU A 525 41.17 7.51 20.50
N GLN A 526 41.74 8.66 20.82
CA GLN A 526 42.21 9.02 22.15
C GLN A 526 41.01 9.49 22.98
N THR A 527 41.02 9.09 24.25
CA THR A 527 40.22 9.62 25.35
C THR A 527 40.32 11.16 25.48
N PRO A 528 39.31 11.81 26.05
CA PRO A 528 39.49 12.21 27.45
C PRO A 528 38.30 11.88 28.37
N ALA A 529 38.69 11.77 29.63
CA ALA A 529 37.91 11.60 30.83
C ALA A 529 36.80 12.64 31.04
N GLY A 530 35.73 12.17 31.70
CA GLY A 530 35.38 12.73 33.01
C GLY A 530 34.00 13.34 33.12
N GLU A 531 33.00 12.53 33.48
CA GLU A 531 31.99 12.93 34.47
C GLU A 531 31.36 11.70 35.12
N GLN A 532 31.56 11.58 36.43
CA GLN A 532 31.03 10.52 37.28
C GLN A 532 29.54 10.76 37.58
N PRO A 533 28.73 9.70 37.73
CA PRO A 533 27.37 9.83 38.23
C PRO A 533 27.35 9.97 39.76
N PRO A 534 26.53 10.86 40.35
CA PRO A 534 26.29 10.82 41.80
C PRO A 534 25.22 9.76 42.15
N PRO A 535 25.19 9.30 43.41
CA PRO A 535 24.60 8.02 43.78
C PRO A 535 23.10 8.11 44.07
N ALA A 536 22.44 6.95 43.99
CA ALA A 536 21.13 6.74 44.56
C ALA A 536 21.17 6.89 46.09
N SER A 537 20.33 7.78 46.62
CA SER A 537 19.87 7.75 48.02
C SER A 537 18.50 8.42 48.11
N GLY A 538 17.58 7.75 48.81
CA GLY A 538 16.14 7.95 48.70
C GLY A 538 15.57 9.29 49.16
N ALA A 539 14.45 9.65 48.53
CA ALA A 539 13.52 10.67 48.98
C ALA A 539 12.13 10.48 48.33
N GLU A 540 11.56 9.26 48.39
CA GLU A 540 10.13 9.04 48.13
C GLU A 540 9.38 8.92 49.47
N SER A 541 9.29 10.05 50.19
CA SER A 541 8.30 10.23 51.24
C SER A 541 8.33 11.69 51.68
N LYS A 542 7.58 12.55 50.96
CA LYS A 542 7.13 13.89 51.43
C LYS A 542 6.27 14.71 50.44
N ALA A 543 5.66 14.10 49.43
CA ALA A 543 4.71 14.81 48.55
C ALA A 543 3.23 14.56 48.90
N ASP A 544 2.90 13.54 49.70
CA ASP A 544 1.52 13.13 49.99
C ASP A 544 0.85 13.81 51.19
N SER A 545 1.45 14.86 51.77
CA SER A 545 0.93 15.49 53.00
C SER A 545 0.41 16.92 52.84
N GLN A 546 0.38 17.48 51.62
CA GLN A 546 -0.11 18.85 51.40
C GLN A 546 -1.35 18.97 50.49
N ALA A 547 -1.84 17.87 49.91
CA ALA A 547 -3.04 17.90 49.07
C ALA A 547 -4.36 17.68 49.85
N GLN A 548 -4.32 17.48 51.18
CA GLN A 548 -5.49 17.04 51.95
C GLN A 548 -6.03 18.08 52.96
N GLN A 549 -5.68 19.36 52.80
CA GLN A 549 -6.17 20.43 53.68
C GLN A 549 -6.94 21.57 52.98
N ALA A 550 -7.26 21.46 51.69
CA ALA A 550 -7.99 22.50 50.95
C ALA A 550 -9.38 22.07 50.41
N ALA A 551 -9.97 21.01 50.97
CA ALA A 551 -11.31 20.57 50.63
C ALA A 551 -12.21 20.59 51.88
N GLY A 552 -12.60 21.79 52.28
CA GLY A 552 -13.57 22.02 53.34
C GLY A 552 -14.30 23.32 53.06
N GLU A 553 -15.63 23.21 53.02
CA GLU A 553 -16.63 24.29 52.93
C GLU A 553 -16.91 24.85 51.52
N LEU A 554 -18.07 24.48 50.99
CA LEU A 554 -19.09 25.41 50.47
C LEU A 554 -20.40 24.61 50.24
N GLN A 555 -21.42 24.92 51.03
CA GLN A 555 -22.82 24.52 50.84
C GLN A 555 -23.47 25.40 49.75
N PRO A 556 -24.45 24.90 48.98
CA PRO A 556 -25.27 25.74 48.13
C PRO A 556 -26.54 26.19 48.89
N GLU A 557 -26.82 27.50 48.87
CA GLU A 557 -28.17 28.04 49.12
C GLU A 557 -28.80 28.47 47.79
N ASP A 558 -30.08 28.13 47.65
CA ASP A 558 -30.98 28.49 46.56
C ASP A 558 -31.40 29.97 46.64
N GLY A 559 -31.59 30.62 45.48
CA GLY A 559 -32.21 31.95 45.40
C GLY A 559 -32.38 32.44 43.95
N GLU A 560 -33.64 32.61 43.55
CA GLU A 560 -34.12 33.06 42.24
C GLU A 560 -33.87 34.56 41.93
N ASP A 561 -33.88 34.87 40.62
CA ASP A 561 -34.20 36.13 39.92
C ASP A 561 -33.53 37.45 40.31
N GLN A 562 -32.79 38.04 39.36
CA GLN A 562 -33.20 39.29 38.68
C GLN A 562 -32.26 39.71 37.53
N ALA A 563 -32.89 40.12 36.44
CA ALA A 563 -32.27 40.82 35.32
C ALA A 563 -31.75 42.21 35.75
N GLY A 564 -30.51 42.52 35.40
CA GLY A 564 -29.91 43.83 35.58
C GLY A 564 -28.69 44.01 34.68
N THR A 565 -28.86 44.83 33.65
CA THR A 565 -27.84 45.36 32.75
C THR A 565 -26.69 46.01 33.51
N VAL A 566 -25.44 45.59 33.26
CA VAL A 566 -24.25 46.42 33.49
C VAL A 566 -23.31 46.35 32.29
N SER A 567 -23.01 47.54 31.78
CA SER A 567 -22.16 47.88 30.65
C SER A 567 -20.75 47.28 30.68
N THR A 568 -20.27 47.02 29.47
CA THR A 568 -18.89 47.04 29.00
C THR A 568 -18.00 48.08 29.69
N ALA A 569 -17.03 47.61 30.49
CA ALA A 569 -15.70 48.20 30.63
C ALA A 569 -14.78 47.29 31.48
N SER A 570 -13.86 46.57 30.82
CA SER A 570 -12.48 46.21 31.24
C SER A 570 -12.08 44.82 30.75
N GLY A 571 -11.78 44.73 29.45
CA GLY A 571 -11.03 43.61 28.89
C GLY A 571 -9.57 43.70 29.33
N THR A 572 -9.16 42.79 30.20
CA THR A 572 -7.78 42.33 30.47
C THR A 572 -7.78 41.25 31.58
N GLY A 573 -8.74 41.27 32.51
CA GLY A 573 -8.79 40.33 33.64
C GLY A 573 -9.38 38.93 33.33
N ASP A 574 -10.33 38.83 32.41
CA ASP A 574 -10.92 37.53 32.02
C ASP A 574 -9.95 36.70 31.16
N SER A 575 -9.15 37.34 30.31
CA SER A 575 -8.10 36.67 29.54
C SER A 575 -6.96 36.14 30.43
N GLU A 576 -6.60 36.85 31.51
CA GLU A 576 -5.58 36.37 32.46
C GLU A 576 -6.11 35.21 33.30
N ARG A 577 -7.40 35.23 33.69
CA ARG A 577 -8.04 34.11 34.38
C ARG A 577 -8.20 32.88 33.49
N GLU A 578 -8.60 33.06 32.23
CA GLU A 578 -8.67 31.97 31.26
C GLU A 578 -7.28 31.38 30.99
N GLN A 579 -6.25 32.22 30.85
CA GLN A 579 -4.86 31.75 30.68
C GLN A 579 -4.33 31.06 31.94
N ALA A 580 -4.63 31.57 33.14
CA ALA A 580 -4.25 30.93 34.40
C ALA A 580 -4.98 29.59 34.59
N LEU A 581 -6.25 29.51 34.20
CA LEU A 581 -7.04 28.29 34.20
C LEU A 581 -6.49 27.27 33.18
N GLU A 582 -6.14 27.69 31.96
CA GLU A 582 -5.49 26.82 30.97
C GLU A 582 -4.12 26.32 31.46
N GLN A 583 -3.32 27.19 32.08
CA GLN A 583 -2.03 26.81 32.65
C GLN A 583 -2.21 25.82 33.79
N TRP A 584 -3.24 25.99 34.62
CA TRP A 584 -3.58 25.07 35.69
C TRP A 584 -4.11 23.73 35.16
N LEU A 585 -4.97 23.75 34.13
CA LEU A 585 -5.47 22.54 33.46
C LEU A 585 -4.32 21.76 32.79
N ARG A 586 -3.32 22.44 32.22
CA ARG A 586 -2.10 21.81 31.67
C ARG A 586 -1.16 21.23 32.73
N GLN A 587 -1.29 21.65 33.99
CA GLN A 587 -0.51 21.11 35.11
C GLN A 587 -1.15 19.87 35.74
N ILE A 588 -2.44 19.61 35.47
CA ILE A 588 -3.08 18.36 35.86
C ILE A 588 -2.46 17.25 35.01
N PRO A 589 -1.77 16.27 35.61
CA PRO A 589 -1.26 15.14 34.86
C PRO A 589 -2.42 14.43 34.20
N ASP A 590 -2.38 14.25 32.88
CA ASP A 590 -3.27 13.32 32.19
C ASP A 590 -2.99 11.92 32.74
N ASP A 591 -3.81 11.44 33.70
CA ASP A 591 -3.84 10.05 34.15
C ASP A 591 -5.01 9.32 33.45
N PRO A 592 -4.84 8.90 32.19
CA PRO A 592 -5.86 8.12 31.48
C PRO A 592 -6.20 6.81 32.23
N SER A 593 -5.28 6.30 33.06
CA SER A 593 -5.48 5.07 33.84
C SER A 593 -6.51 5.27 34.95
N GLY A 594 -6.45 6.41 35.65
CA GLY A 594 -7.42 6.81 36.66
C GLY A 594 -8.82 6.99 36.08
N LEU A 595 -8.93 7.65 34.92
CA LEU A 595 -10.20 7.84 34.22
C LEU A 595 -10.79 6.50 33.75
N LEU A 596 -9.98 5.63 33.13
CA LEU A 596 -10.43 4.29 32.72
C LEU A 596 -10.85 3.44 33.93
N ARG A 597 -10.12 3.50 35.05
CA ARG A 597 -10.48 2.80 36.28
C ARG A 597 -11.85 3.27 36.80
N GLN A 598 -12.09 4.57 36.86
CA GLN A 598 -13.38 5.12 37.30
C GLN A 598 -14.51 4.75 36.33
N LYS A 599 -14.27 4.84 35.02
CA LYS A 599 -15.21 4.40 33.98
C LYS A 599 -15.60 2.93 34.17
N PHE A 600 -14.62 2.04 34.29
CA PHE A 600 -14.88 0.60 34.45
C PHE A 600 -15.56 0.30 35.79
N GLN A 601 -15.17 0.94 36.89
CA GLN A 601 -15.86 0.80 38.17
C GLN A 601 -17.30 1.29 38.13
N HIS A 602 -17.57 2.38 37.41
CA HIS A 602 -18.94 2.86 37.21
C HIS A 602 -19.78 1.84 36.43
N GLN A 603 -19.26 1.35 35.29
CA GLN A 603 -19.93 0.31 34.48
C GLN A 603 -20.16 -0.99 35.26
N TYR A 604 -19.17 -1.42 36.05
CA TYR A 604 -19.30 -2.56 36.95
C TYR A 604 -20.44 -2.36 37.95
N ARG A 605 -20.51 -1.19 38.61
CA ARG A 605 -21.60 -0.88 39.56
C ARG A 605 -22.97 -0.86 38.87
N GLN A 606 -23.07 -0.34 37.64
CA GLN A 606 -24.31 -0.36 36.87
C GLN A 606 -24.78 -1.79 36.57
N ARG A 607 -23.91 -2.64 36.01
CA ARG A 607 -24.24 -4.07 35.79
C ARG A 607 -24.64 -4.80 37.06
N ARG A 608 -24.05 -4.46 38.21
CA ARG A 608 -24.46 -5.04 39.51
C ARG A 608 -25.84 -4.59 39.95
N LYS A 609 -26.25 -3.36 39.62
CA LYS A 609 -27.63 -2.89 39.84
C LYS A 609 -28.60 -3.65 38.93
N GLU A 610 -28.27 -3.81 37.65
CA GLU A 610 -29.07 -4.58 36.69
C GLU A 610 -29.21 -6.05 37.10
N TYR A 611 -28.13 -6.64 37.59
CA TYR A 611 -28.15 -7.99 38.17
C TYR A 611 -29.12 -8.11 39.35
N ARG A 612 -29.06 -7.16 40.29
CA ARG A 612 -30.00 -7.12 41.42
C ARG A 612 -31.44 -6.89 40.99
N ALA A 613 -31.65 -6.18 39.88
CA ALA A 613 -32.95 -5.93 39.28
C ALA A 613 -33.45 -7.10 38.41
N GLY A 614 -32.65 -8.15 38.20
CA GLY A 614 -33.00 -9.28 37.33
C GLY A 614 -32.99 -8.98 35.83
N ILE A 615 -32.49 -7.80 35.42
CA ILE A 615 -32.44 -7.35 34.02
C ILE A 615 -31.29 -8.04 33.28
N TRP A 616 -30.20 -8.32 33.99
CA TRP A 616 -29.00 -8.96 33.44
C TRP A 616 -28.54 -10.08 34.37
N GLN A 617 -28.01 -11.17 33.82
CA GLN A 617 -27.39 -12.23 34.61
C GLN A 617 -25.93 -12.43 34.16
N PRO A 618 -24.94 -12.36 35.06
CA PRO A 618 -23.58 -12.68 34.71
C PRO A 618 -23.50 -14.16 34.33
N PRO A 619 -22.73 -14.52 33.29
CA PRO A 619 -22.50 -15.93 32.98
C PRO A 619 -21.85 -16.62 34.19
N GLU A 620 -22.41 -17.75 34.62
CA GLU A 620 -21.87 -18.56 35.72
C GLU A 620 -20.65 -19.38 35.26
N ASN A 621 -19.56 -18.69 34.89
CA ASN A 621 -18.37 -19.31 34.31
C ASN A 621 -17.14 -19.26 35.23
N LYS A 622 -17.30 -18.83 36.50
CA LYS A 622 -16.19 -18.71 37.47
C LYS A 622 -15.00 -17.89 36.94
N ALA A 623 -15.22 -16.97 35.99
CA ALA A 623 -14.13 -16.25 35.33
C ALA A 623 -13.24 -15.44 36.29
N ASN A 624 -13.79 -15.00 37.42
CA ASN A 624 -13.06 -14.33 38.50
C ASN A 624 -12.03 -15.22 39.23
N LYS A 625 -11.98 -16.52 38.93
CA LYS A 625 -11.02 -17.49 39.49
C LYS A 625 -9.99 -17.99 38.47
N ARG A 626 -10.07 -17.52 37.22
CA ARG A 626 -9.18 -17.93 36.11
C ARG A 626 -8.08 -16.89 35.94
N TRP A 627 -6.82 -17.25 36.12
CA TRP A 627 -5.63 -16.45 35.82
C TRP A 627 -4.36 -17.26 36.11
#